data_AF-D8RWZ3-F1
#
_entry.id   AF-D8RWZ3-F1
#
_cell.length_a   1.000
_cell.length_b   1.000
_cell.length_c   1.000
_cell.angle_alpha   90.00
_cell.angle_beta   90.00
_cell.angle_gamma   90.00
#
_symmetry.space_group_name_H-M   'P 1'
#
loop_
_entity.id
_entity.type
_entity.pdbx_description
1 polymer ?
#
loop_
_entity_poly.entity_id
_entity_poly.type
_entity_poly.pdbx_seq_one_letter_code
_entity_poly.pdbx_strand_id
1 'polypeptide(L)'
;IAANDRRKIIHAFKVALALIITALYTLFIHTEDFVGHNGIWAIMSVVVIFEFTTGATYCKGLNRVTGTFFAGVLVLGISQLAEIGGAAGHKAVACIAIFFVGVVATFLRFVPKMKARYDYGLLVFLLTFSLLMISTNSSLHPVEIASSRLYMITVGCSVSLFTTTFIYPIWAGDELHELTSKNFSKLAESLEGKSNLTIIQSLEMYFDPKAEEKLVTDVSDATYKKYNSLFTSKSHEDSLANFATWEPPHGDFNIKYPWGHYIKVGTALRHCSYTAMALHGCLTSKSKVRVAHF
;
A
#
# COMPACT_ATOMS: atom_id res chain seq x y z
N ILE A 1 11.50 10.47 -18.28
CA ILE A 1 10.47 10.33 -19.34
C ILE A 1 9.33 9.51 -18.74
N ALA A 2 8.41 10.19 -18.05
CA ALA A 2 7.25 9.62 -17.37
C ALA A 2 5.93 10.17 -17.97
N ALA A 3 6.01 10.61 -19.23
CA ALA A 3 4.88 11.06 -20.01
C ALA A 3 4.26 9.83 -20.68
N ASN A 4 2.96 9.66 -20.49
CA ASN A 4 2.09 8.71 -21.19
C ASN A 4 1.78 7.35 -20.51
N ASP A 5 1.80 7.28 -19.17
CA ASP A 5 1.01 6.24 -18.51
C ASP A 5 -0.43 6.73 -18.35
N ARG A 6 -1.28 6.39 -19.33
CA ARG A 6 -2.71 6.74 -19.36
C ARG A 6 -3.41 6.44 -18.03
N ARG A 7 -2.97 5.39 -17.31
CA ARG A 7 -3.54 5.01 -16.01
C ARG A 7 -3.30 6.07 -14.94
N LYS A 8 -2.14 6.74 -14.94
CA LYS A 8 -1.82 7.82 -13.98
C LYS A 8 -2.69 9.06 -14.19
N ILE A 9 -2.95 9.40 -15.45
CA ILE A 9 -3.85 10.52 -15.80
C ILE A 9 -5.28 10.19 -15.35
N ILE A 10 -5.75 8.97 -15.65
CA ILE A 10 -7.05 8.48 -15.20
C ILE A 10 -7.14 8.54 -13.68
N HIS A 11 -6.14 8.03 -12.96
CA HIS A 11 -6.10 8.06 -11.49
C HIS A 11 -6.18 9.50 -10.95
N ALA A 12 -5.36 10.43 -11.46
CA ALA A 12 -5.39 11.83 -11.04
C ALA A 12 -6.78 12.47 -11.28
N PHE A 13 -7.41 12.17 -12.42
CA PHE A 13 -8.77 12.61 -12.72
C PHE A 13 -9.80 12.05 -11.72
N LYS A 14 -9.72 10.76 -11.36
CA LYS A 14 -10.62 10.16 -10.36
C LYS A 14 -10.50 10.83 -9.00
N VAL A 15 -9.27 11.09 -8.54
CA VAL A 15 -9.02 11.77 -7.26
C VAL A 15 -9.64 13.17 -7.28
N ALA A 16 -9.38 13.94 -8.35
CA ALA A 16 -9.94 15.28 -8.50
C ALA A 16 -11.47 15.27 -8.53
N LEU A 17 -12.06 14.31 -9.24
CA LEU A 17 -13.51 14.15 -9.30
C LEU A 17 -14.11 13.80 -7.93
N ALA A 18 -13.50 12.87 -7.18
CA ALA A 18 -13.93 12.52 -5.83
C ALA A 18 -13.85 13.71 -4.87
N LEU A 19 -12.79 14.52 -4.98
CA LEU A 19 -12.63 15.75 -4.20
C LEU A 19 -13.71 16.77 -4.55
N ILE A 20 -13.99 17.00 -5.84
CA ILE A 20 -15.04 17.94 -6.27
C ILE A 20 -16.41 17.47 -5.80
N ILE A 21 -16.77 16.20 -5.98
CA ILE A 21 -18.05 15.65 -5.50
C ILE A 21 -18.20 15.86 -3.99
N THR A 22 -17.15 15.55 -3.23
CA THR A 22 -17.17 15.71 -1.78
C THR A 22 -17.22 17.17 -1.37
N ALA A 23 -16.49 18.05 -2.06
CA ALA A 23 -16.50 19.48 -1.82
C ALA A 23 -17.88 20.09 -2.12
N LEU A 24 -18.50 19.74 -3.25
CA LEU A 24 -19.84 20.18 -3.61
C LEU A 24 -20.86 19.69 -2.57
N TYR A 25 -20.74 18.44 -2.11
CA TYR A 25 -21.58 17.92 -1.02
C TYR A 25 -21.41 18.76 0.25
N THR A 26 -20.19 19.10 0.62
CA THR A 26 -19.92 19.93 1.81
C THR A 26 -20.30 21.40 1.67
N LEU A 27 -20.37 21.94 0.46
CA LEU A 27 -20.67 23.36 0.23
C LEU A 27 -22.16 23.63 -0.03
N PHE A 28 -22.86 22.73 -0.71
CA PHE A 28 -24.21 22.99 -1.24
C PHE A 28 -25.34 22.26 -0.51
N ILE A 29 -25.07 21.11 0.11
CA ILE A 29 -26.09 20.33 0.83
C ILE A 29 -26.11 20.72 2.33
N HIS A 30 -25.31 21.71 2.74
CA HIS A 30 -25.07 22.10 4.13
C HIS A 30 -25.92 23.31 4.56
N THR A 31 -27.13 23.05 5.04
CA THR A 31 -28.00 24.06 5.68
C THR A 31 -28.25 23.83 7.18
N GLU A 32 -27.58 22.91 7.88
CA GLU A 32 -27.78 22.70 9.33
C GLU A 32 -26.49 22.60 10.17
N ASP A 33 -26.55 23.14 11.39
CA ASP A 33 -25.46 23.33 12.36
C ASP A 33 -24.71 22.03 12.76
N PHE A 34 -25.30 20.85 12.52
CA PHE A 34 -24.76 19.53 12.88
C PHE A 34 -23.45 19.15 12.16
N VAL A 35 -23.11 19.83 11.06
CA VAL A 35 -22.05 19.40 10.14
C VAL A 35 -20.94 20.44 9.91
N GLY A 36 -21.18 21.72 10.19
CA GLY A 36 -20.35 22.84 9.69
C GLY A 36 -18.84 22.76 9.98
N HIS A 37 -18.44 22.32 11.17
CA HIS A 37 -17.02 22.15 11.53
C HIS A 37 -16.41 20.80 11.09
N ASN A 38 -17.23 19.82 10.75
CA ASN A 38 -16.78 18.44 10.48
C ASN A 38 -16.69 18.10 8.98
N GLY A 39 -17.16 18.96 8.08
CA GLY A 39 -17.06 18.77 6.61
C GLY A 39 -15.62 18.51 6.12
N ILE A 40 -14.62 19.07 6.80
CA ILE A 40 -13.20 18.83 6.51
C ILE A 40 -12.84 17.33 6.55
N TRP A 41 -13.51 16.54 7.39
CA TRP A 41 -13.24 15.11 7.53
C TRP A 41 -13.63 14.33 6.28
N ALA A 42 -14.63 14.78 5.51
CA ALA A 42 -15.01 14.14 4.26
C ALA A 42 -13.89 14.32 3.21
N ILE A 43 -13.45 15.57 3.00
CA ILE A 43 -12.37 15.89 2.04
C ILE A 43 -11.05 15.23 2.46
N MET A 44 -10.69 15.32 3.74
CA MET A 44 -9.51 14.64 4.30
C MET A 44 -9.61 13.11 4.17
N SER A 45 -10.82 12.54 4.08
CA SER A 45 -10.99 11.11 3.83
C SER A 45 -10.57 10.75 2.43
N VAL A 46 -11.08 11.48 1.43
CA VAL A 46 -10.69 11.30 0.03
C VAL A 46 -9.17 11.35 -0.11
N VAL A 47 -8.52 12.42 0.38
CA VAL A 47 -7.08 12.62 0.20
C VAL A 47 -6.22 11.48 0.77
N VAL A 48 -6.57 10.96 1.95
CA VAL A 48 -5.68 10.03 2.67
C VAL A 48 -5.92 8.57 2.27
N ILE A 49 -7.14 8.23 1.83
CA ILE A 49 -7.49 6.84 1.48
C ILE A 49 -7.30 6.54 0.00
N PHE A 50 -7.35 7.54 -0.88
CA PHE A 50 -7.22 7.29 -2.31
C PHE A 50 -5.82 6.78 -2.63
N GLU A 51 -5.77 5.61 -3.23
CA GLU A 51 -4.54 4.94 -3.63
C GLU A 51 -4.58 4.61 -5.11
N PHE A 52 -3.42 4.31 -5.69
CA PHE A 52 -3.31 4.03 -7.12
C PHE A 52 -4.25 2.90 -7.57
N THR A 53 -4.34 1.83 -6.77
CA THR A 53 -5.22 0.70 -7.03
C THR A 53 -6.52 0.77 -6.24
N THR A 54 -7.56 0.18 -6.82
CA THR A 54 -8.88 0.06 -6.22
C THR A 54 -8.80 -0.70 -4.90
N GLY A 55 -8.17 -1.89 -4.86
CA GLY A 55 -8.00 -2.66 -3.63
C GLY A 55 -7.27 -1.94 -2.48
N ALA A 56 -6.26 -1.13 -2.79
CA ALA A 56 -5.58 -0.32 -1.78
C ALA A 56 -6.50 0.78 -1.20
N THR A 57 -7.32 1.38 -2.06
CA THR A 57 -8.33 2.37 -1.64
C THR A 57 -9.41 1.73 -0.77
N TYR A 58 -9.89 0.52 -1.10
CA TYR A 58 -10.80 -0.26 -0.26
C TYR A 58 -10.20 -0.59 1.10
N CYS A 59 -8.97 -1.11 1.10
CA CYS A 59 -8.23 -1.44 2.32
C CYS A 59 -8.11 -0.22 3.25
N LYS A 60 -7.65 0.92 2.72
CA LYS A 60 -7.55 2.16 3.51
C LYS A 60 -8.90 2.72 3.93
N GLY A 61 -9.90 2.74 3.04
CA GLY A 61 -11.24 3.25 3.34
C GLY A 61 -11.91 2.48 4.49
N LEU A 62 -11.91 1.15 4.42
CA LEU A 62 -12.47 0.29 5.48
C LEU A 62 -11.69 0.42 6.78
N ASN A 63 -10.36 0.47 6.72
CA ASN A 63 -9.51 0.72 7.88
C ASN A 63 -9.78 2.09 8.53
N ARG A 64 -10.09 3.12 7.74
CA ARG A 64 -10.42 4.46 8.24
C ARG A 64 -11.74 4.45 9.01
N VAL A 65 -12.79 3.87 8.43
CA VAL A 65 -14.13 3.82 9.05
C VAL A 65 -14.07 2.98 10.32
N THR A 66 -13.48 1.79 10.27
CA THR A 66 -13.35 0.91 11.45
C THR A 66 -12.52 1.54 12.55
N GLY A 67 -11.34 2.11 12.23
CA GLY A 67 -10.50 2.79 13.21
C GLY A 67 -11.20 3.98 13.88
N THR A 68 -11.95 4.76 13.11
CA THR A 68 -12.75 5.90 13.63
C THR A 68 -13.89 5.43 14.52
N PHE A 69 -14.61 4.38 14.10
CA PHE A 69 -15.69 3.80 14.88
C PHE A 69 -15.21 3.30 16.25
N PHE A 70 -14.14 2.49 16.28
CA PHE A 70 -13.60 1.99 17.55
C PHE A 70 -13.04 3.12 18.42
N ALA A 71 -12.43 4.15 17.83
CA ALA A 71 -11.98 5.32 18.57
C ALA A 71 -13.15 6.05 19.23
N GLY A 72 -14.25 6.28 18.50
CA GLY A 72 -15.46 6.90 19.02
C GLY A 72 -16.09 6.11 20.16
N VAL A 73 -16.27 4.79 19.99
CA VAL A 73 -16.82 3.91 21.04
C VAL A 73 -15.96 3.95 22.30
N LEU A 74 -14.64 3.89 22.16
CA LEU A 74 -13.73 3.91 23.30
C LEU A 74 -13.75 5.26 24.03
N VAL A 75 -13.80 6.38 23.29
CA VAL A 75 -13.94 7.72 23.88
C VAL A 75 -15.23 7.80 24.70
N LEU A 76 -16.36 7.37 24.15
CA LEU A 76 -17.64 7.39 24.86
C LEU A 76 -17.59 6.60 26.18
N GLY A 77 -17.01 5.41 26.16
CA GLY A 77 -16.84 4.60 27.38
C GLY A 77 -15.95 5.29 28.43
N ILE A 78 -14.85 5.91 28.01
CA ILE A 78 -13.93 6.60 28.92
C ILE A 78 -14.55 7.89 29.45
N SER A 79 -15.26 8.65 28.62
CA SER A 79 -15.93 9.89 29.03
C SER A 79 -17.01 9.62 30.09
N GLN A 80 -17.79 8.55 29.96
CA GLN A 80 -18.77 8.13 30.97
C GLN A 80 -18.10 7.78 32.31
N LEU A 81 -16.96 7.07 32.29
CA LEU A 81 -16.22 6.76 33.51
C LEU A 81 -15.62 8.02 34.15
N ALA A 82 -15.19 8.97 33.33
CA ALA A 82 -14.57 10.21 33.77
C ALA A 82 -15.57 11.18 34.44
N GLU A 83 -16.87 11.10 34.13
CA GLU A 83 -17.93 11.89 34.78
C GLU A 83 -17.99 11.65 36.29
N ILE A 84 -17.67 10.43 36.75
CA ILE A 84 -17.66 10.06 38.18
C ILE A 84 -16.60 10.89 38.96
N GLY A 85 -15.52 11.30 38.31
CA GLY A 85 -14.40 12.02 38.91
C GLY A 85 -14.48 13.56 38.85
N GLY A 86 -15.57 14.12 38.32
CA GLY A 86 -15.74 15.56 38.13
C GLY A 86 -14.74 16.20 37.15
N ALA A 87 -14.73 17.54 37.08
CA ALA A 87 -14.01 18.28 36.03
C ALA A 87 -12.47 18.13 36.07
N ALA A 88 -11.86 18.03 37.26
CA ALA A 88 -10.43 17.78 37.40
C ALA A 88 -10.07 16.33 37.04
N GLY A 89 -10.94 15.38 37.38
CA GLY A 89 -10.81 13.97 37.00
C GLY A 89 -10.84 13.77 35.49
N HIS A 90 -11.69 14.51 34.77
CA HIS A 90 -11.84 14.38 33.32
C HIS A 90 -10.54 14.64 32.55
N LYS A 91 -9.81 15.70 32.90
CA LYS A 91 -8.50 16.02 32.29
C LYS A 91 -7.44 14.96 32.61
N ALA A 92 -7.37 14.51 33.86
CA ALA A 92 -6.41 13.50 34.28
C ALA A 92 -6.66 12.14 33.59
N VAL A 93 -7.92 11.70 33.57
CA VAL A 93 -8.35 10.46 32.89
C VAL A 93 -8.05 10.53 31.40
N ALA A 94 -8.31 11.66 30.73
CA ALA A 94 -8.00 11.83 29.32
C ALA A 94 -6.49 11.70 29.04
N CYS A 95 -5.63 12.35 29.82
CA CYS A 95 -4.17 12.24 29.66
C CYS A 95 -3.67 10.80 29.86
N ILE A 96 -4.17 10.13 30.90
CA ILE A 96 -3.83 8.73 31.20
C ILE A 96 -4.29 7.82 30.06
N ALA A 97 -5.52 7.99 29.59
CA ALA A 97 -6.08 7.20 28.50
C ALA A 97 -5.30 7.37 27.19
N ILE A 98 -4.97 8.61 26.80
CA ILE A 98 -4.15 8.89 25.61
C ILE A 98 -2.78 8.21 25.72
N PHE A 99 -2.14 8.26 26.88
CA PHE A 99 -0.85 7.59 27.10
C PHE A 99 -0.96 6.07 26.91
N PHE A 100 -1.88 5.40 27.62
CA PHE A 100 -2.00 3.95 27.55
C PHE A 100 -2.48 3.45 26.18
N VAL A 101 -3.47 4.12 25.58
CA VAL A 101 -3.92 3.79 24.21
C VAL A 101 -2.80 4.03 23.21
N GLY A 102 -2.00 5.09 23.37
CA GLY A 102 -0.82 5.36 22.56
C GLY A 102 0.22 4.24 22.63
N VAL A 103 0.54 3.78 23.84
CA VAL A 103 1.47 2.66 24.05
C VAL A 103 0.95 1.38 23.40
N VAL A 104 -0.30 1.00 23.69
CA VAL A 104 -0.90 -0.24 23.17
C VAL A 104 -1.02 -0.20 21.65
N ALA A 105 -1.58 0.87 21.08
CA ALA A 105 -1.74 0.99 19.63
C ALA A 105 -0.40 0.98 18.91
N THR A 106 0.62 1.66 19.45
CA THR A 106 1.97 1.66 18.87
C THR A 106 2.63 0.28 18.95
N PHE A 107 2.46 -0.44 20.08
CA PHE A 107 2.97 -1.80 20.20
C PHE A 107 2.30 -2.76 19.21
N LEU A 108 0.98 -2.67 19.03
CA LEU A 108 0.23 -3.48 18.06
C LEU A 108 0.72 -3.27 16.62
N ARG A 109 1.18 -2.06 16.27
CA ARG A 109 1.75 -1.76 14.93
C ARG A 109 3.08 -2.47 14.65
N PHE A 110 3.81 -2.92 15.67
CA PHE A 110 5.01 -3.73 15.47
C PHE A 110 4.71 -5.19 15.15
N VAL A 111 3.49 -5.67 15.43
CA VAL A 111 3.10 -7.05 15.13
C VAL A 111 2.95 -7.21 13.60
N PRO A 112 3.73 -8.09 12.92
CA PRO A 112 3.76 -8.16 11.46
C PRO A 112 2.39 -8.39 10.80
N LYS A 113 1.55 -9.23 11.43
CA LYS A 113 0.18 -9.50 10.94
C LYS A 113 -0.71 -8.25 11.00
N MET A 114 -0.60 -7.47 12.08
CA MET A 114 -1.34 -6.22 12.23
C MET A 114 -0.80 -5.15 11.27
N LYS A 115 0.53 -5.04 11.17
CA LYS A 115 1.21 -4.09 10.29
C LYS A 115 0.84 -4.29 8.82
N ALA A 116 0.77 -5.54 8.37
CA ALA A 116 0.47 -5.84 6.97
C ALA A 116 -0.95 -5.43 6.57
N ARG A 117 -1.93 -5.54 7.47
CA ARG A 117 -3.37 -5.40 7.12
C ARG A 117 -4.06 -4.19 7.72
N TYR A 118 -3.64 -3.74 8.90
CA TYR A 118 -4.35 -2.79 9.74
C TYR A 118 -3.50 -1.61 10.22
N ASP A 119 -2.26 -1.43 9.73
CA ASP A 119 -1.38 -0.33 10.20
C ASP A 119 -2.03 1.04 10.06
N TYR A 120 -2.64 1.30 8.90
CA TYR A 120 -3.38 2.54 8.65
C TYR A 120 -4.59 2.68 9.58
N GLY A 121 -5.32 1.59 9.84
CA GLY A 121 -6.46 1.59 10.76
C GLY A 121 -6.06 1.89 12.20
N LEU A 122 -4.96 1.31 12.69
CA LEU A 122 -4.38 1.60 14.01
C LEU A 122 -3.90 3.05 14.11
N LEU A 123 -3.29 3.59 13.05
CA LEU A 123 -2.87 4.99 12.99
C LEU A 123 -4.07 5.94 13.05
N VAL A 124 -5.13 5.69 12.26
CA VAL A 124 -6.36 6.48 12.28
C VAL A 124 -7.08 6.35 13.62
N PHE A 125 -7.16 5.14 14.17
CA PHE A 125 -7.72 4.90 15.50
C PHE A 125 -7.03 5.76 16.55
N LEU A 126 -5.70 5.73 16.61
CA LEU A 126 -4.92 6.49 17.58
C LEU A 126 -5.10 8.00 17.40
N LEU A 127 -5.06 8.49 16.16
CA LEU A 127 -5.27 9.90 15.84
C LEU A 127 -6.67 10.36 16.24
N THR A 128 -7.70 9.65 15.80
CA THR A 128 -9.11 9.98 16.08
C THR A 128 -9.39 9.92 17.57
N PHE A 129 -8.91 8.88 18.26
CA PHE A 129 -9.06 8.73 19.71
C PHE A 129 -8.47 9.94 20.45
N SER A 130 -7.22 10.29 20.13
CA SER A 130 -6.52 11.42 20.78
C SER A 130 -7.24 12.74 20.54
N LEU A 131 -7.69 12.99 19.30
CA LEU A 131 -8.42 14.21 18.96
C LEU A 131 -9.79 14.27 19.62
N LEU A 132 -10.54 13.16 19.66
CA LEU A 132 -11.85 13.11 20.31
C LEU A 132 -11.73 13.27 21.82
N MET A 133 -10.79 12.60 22.48
CA MET A 133 -10.55 12.76 23.92
C MET A 133 -10.25 14.23 24.29
N ILE A 134 -9.46 14.94 23.50
CA ILE A 134 -9.18 16.37 23.72
C ILE A 134 -10.41 17.24 23.42
N SER A 135 -11.15 16.93 22.35
CA SER A 135 -12.34 17.70 21.94
C SER A 135 -13.47 17.58 22.97
N THR A 136 -13.69 16.39 23.51
CA THR A 136 -14.71 16.11 24.52
C THR A 136 -14.42 16.80 25.84
N ASN A 137 -13.15 16.93 26.24
CA ASN A 137 -12.80 17.72 27.44
C ASN A 137 -13.27 19.18 27.37
N SER A 138 -13.48 19.71 26.15
CA SER A 138 -13.84 21.10 25.90
C SER A 138 -15.32 21.29 25.50
N SER A 139 -16.09 20.22 25.32
CA SER A 139 -17.45 20.27 24.77
C SER A 139 -18.41 19.31 25.47
N LEU A 140 -19.68 19.71 25.67
CA LEU A 140 -20.68 18.95 26.40
C LEU A 140 -21.36 17.81 25.59
N HIS A 141 -21.05 17.68 24.30
CA HIS A 141 -21.75 16.75 23.39
C HIS A 141 -20.79 15.79 22.65
N PRO A 142 -20.17 14.82 23.35
CA PRO A 142 -19.20 13.89 22.74
C PRO A 142 -19.79 12.99 21.65
N VAL A 143 -21.04 12.57 21.83
CA VAL A 143 -21.74 11.68 20.89
C VAL A 143 -21.94 12.38 19.54
N GLU A 144 -22.43 13.62 19.56
CA GLU A 144 -22.70 14.40 18.34
C GLU A 144 -21.42 14.65 17.53
N ILE A 145 -20.33 15.00 18.22
CA ILE A 145 -19.02 15.21 17.58
C ILE A 145 -18.52 13.90 16.95
N ALA A 146 -18.58 12.78 17.67
CA ALA A 146 -18.11 11.49 17.18
C ALA A 146 -18.97 11.00 16.00
N SER A 147 -20.30 11.10 16.08
CA SER A 147 -21.23 10.67 15.03
C SER A 147 -21.09 11.53 13.77
N SER A 148 -20.99 12.86 13.93
CA SER A 148 -20.82 13.79 12.81
C SER A 148 -19.51 13.53 12.05
N ARG A 149 -18.40 13.26 12.77
CA ARG A 149 -17.12 12.86 12.16
C ARG A 149 -17.21 11.53 11.42
N LEU A 150 -17.80 10.51 12.06
CA LEU A 150 -17.95 9.18 11.45
C LEU A 150 -18.80 9.27 10.17
N TYR A 151 -19.87 10.06 10.19
CA TYR A 151 -20.73 10.32 9.03
C TYR A 151 -19.93 10.96 7.88
N MET A 152 -19.23 12.07 8.13
CA MET A 152 -18.42 12.76 7.12
C MET A 152 -17.30 11.87 6.54
N ILE A 153 -16.64 11.08 7.39
CA ILE A 153 -15.64 10.10 6.94
C ILE A 153 -16.27 9.04 6.05
N THR A 154 -17.45 8.54 6.41
CA THR A 154 -18.19 7.55 5.63
C THR A 154 -18.59 8.10 4.26
N VAL A 155 -19.03 9.37 4.19
CA VAL A 155 -19.32 10.04 2.91
C VAL A 155 -18.07 10.12 2.04
N GLY A 156 -16.96 10.63 2.56
CA GLY A 156 -15.71 10.73 1.78
C GLY A 156 -15.17 9.36 1.34
N CYS A 157 -15.29 8.33 2.19
CA CYS A 157 -14.96 6.96 1.83
C CYS A 157 -15.88 6.44 0.72
N SER A 158 -17.19 6.63 0.84
CA SER A 158 -18.17 6.16 -0.15
C SER A 158 -17.93 6.77 -1.52
N VAL A 159 -17.71 8.09 -1.59
CA VAL A 159 -17.39 8.79 -2.86
C VAL A 159 -16.09 8.28 -3.47
N SER A 160 -15.06 8.04 -2.65
CA SER A 160 -13.78 7.53 -3.13
C SER A 160 -13.89 6.09 -3.65
N LEU A 161 -14.60 5.23 -2.93
CA LEU A 161 -14.84 3.84 -3.34
C LEU A 161 -15.68 3.77 -4.61
N PHE A 162 -16.70 4.62 -4.71
CA PHE A 162 -17.52 4.73 -5.91
C PHE A 162 -16.68 5.14 -7.12
N THR A 163 -15.96 6.26 -7.04
CA THR A 163 -15.17 6.77 -8.16
C THR A 163 -14.06 5.79 -8.58
N THR A 164 -13.35 5.16 -7.65
CA THR A 164 -12.29 4.20 -7.98
C THR A 164 -12.82 2.90 -8.60
N THR A 165 -14.03 2.48 -8.25
CA THR A 165 -14.65 1.24 -8.76
C THR A 165 -15.30 1.44 -10.13
N PHE A 166 -16.07 2.52 -10.31
CA PHE A 166 -16.90 2.70 -11.50
C PHE A 166 -16.22 3.45 -12.65
N ILE A 167 -15.16 4.20 -12.37
CA ILE A 167 -14.44 4.98 -13.40
C ILE A 167 -13.13 4.28 -13.69
N TYR A 168 -13.06 3.51 -14.79
CA TYR A 168 -11.83 2.82 -15.26
C TYR A 168 -11.00 2.18 -14.13
N PRO A 169 -11.53 1.17 -13.41
CA PRO A 169 -10.88 0.61 -12.22
C PRO A 169 -9.46 0.12 -12.52
N ILE A 170 -8.56 0.28 -11.54
CA ILE A 170 -7.18 -0.20 -11.60
C ILE A 170 -7.02 -1.23 -10.51
N TRP A 171 -7.15 -2.51 -10.86
CA TRP A 171 -7.18 -3.60 -9.89
C TRP A 171 -5.76 -3.97 -9.43
N ALA A 172 -5.59 -4.16 -8.12
CA ALA A 172 -4.36 -4.65 -7.52
C ALA A 172 -4.04 -6.08 -7.97
N GLY A 173 -5.07 -6.90 -8.20
CA GLY A 173 -4.91 -8.23 -8.79
C GLY A 173 -4.27 -8.20 -10.19
N ASP A 174 -4.72 -7.29 -11.05
CA ASP A 174 -4.16 -7.12 -12.40
C ASP A 174 -2.72 -6.60 -12.35
N GLU A 175 -2.44 -5.63 -11.47
CA GLU A 175 -1.07 -5.15 -11.24
C GLU A 175 -0.15 -6.26 -10.72
N LEU A 176 -0.64 -7.14 -9.84
CA LEU A 176 0.11 -8.30 -9.36
C LEU A 176 0.41 -9.28 -10.50
N HIS A 177 -0.55 -9.52 -11.38
CA HIS A 177 -0.36 -10.36 -12.55
C HIS A 177 0.65 -9.76 -13.53
N GLU A 178 0.49 -8.47 -13.87
CA GLU A 178 1.41 -7.74 -14.76
C GLU A 178 2.82 -7.72 -14.18
N LEU A 179 2.98 -7.48 -12.88
CA LEU A 179 4.27 -7.53 -12.19
C LEU A 179 4.90 -8.93 -12.26
N THR A 180 4.11 -9.97 -12.02
CA THR A 180 4.57 -11.36 -12.08
C THR A 180 5.06 -11.70 -13.49
N SER A 181 4.27 -11.37 -14.51
CA SER A 181 4.63 -11.55 -15.92
C SER A 181 5.92 -10.79 -16.27
N LYS A 182 6.03 -9.52 -15.89
CA LYS A 182 7.26 -8.72 -16.07
C LYS A 182 8.47 -9.34 -15.39
N ASN A 183 8.30 -9.90 -14.20
CA ASN A 183 9.39 -10.55 -13.49
C ASN A 183 9.85 -11.82 -14.22
N PHE A 184 8.94 -12.60 -14.80
CA PHE A 184 9.29 -13.71 -15.69
C PHE A 184 10.05 -13.24 -16.92
N SER A 185 9.56 -12.22 -17.62
CA SER A 185 10.25 -11.66 -18.79
C SER A 185 11.63 -11.14 -18.45
N LYS A 186 11.80 -10.44 -17.32
CA LYS A 186 13.11 -9.98 -16.85
C LYS A 186 14.07 -11.13 -16.57
N LEU A 187 13.59 -12.21 -15.96
CA LEU A 187 14.41 -13.39 -15.71
C LEU A 187 14.80 -14.06 -17.03
N ALA A 188 13.83 -14.28 -17.92
CA ALA A 188 14.07 -14.86 -19.25
C ALA A 188 15.07 -14.01 -20.05
N GLU A 189 14.92 -12.69 -20.08
CA GLU A 189 15.88 -11.78 -20.71
C GLU A 189 17.27 -11.85 -20.07
N SER A 190 17.37 -12.13 -18.77
CA SER A 190 18.66 -12.29 -18.09
C SER A 190 19.32 -13.64 -18.43
N LEU A 191 18.52 -14.64 -18.84
CA LEU A 191 18.97 -15.95 -19.28
C LEU A 191 19.32 -15.99 -20.78
N GLU A 192 18.40 -15.51 -21.64
CA GLU A 192 18.45 -15.59 -23.11
C GLU A 192 19.09 -14.38 -23.80
N GLY A 193 18.95 -13.20 -23.19
CA GLY A 193 19.38 -11.85 -23.59
C GLY A 193 19.34 -11.44 -25.06
N LYS A 194 18.49 -10.43 -25.27
CA LYS A 194 18.49 -9.60 -26.47
C LYS A 194 19.43 -8.39 -26.41
N SER A 195 20.12 -8.10 -25.29
CA SER A 195 20.74 -6.77 -25.14
C SER A 195 22.00 -6.60 -24.28
N ASN A 196 22.68 -7.65 -23.79
CA ASN A 196 24.11 -7.68 -23.36
C ASN A 196 24.39 -8.98 -22.60
N LEU A 197 25.66 -9.44 -22.66
CA LEU A 197 26.22 -10.72 -22.18
C LEU A 197 25.31 -11.58 -21.27
N THR A 198 24.84 -12.69 -21.83
CA THR A 198 23.90 -13.62 -21.19
C THR A 198 24.60 -14.73 -20.44
N ILE A 199 23.86 -15.50 -19.64
CA ILE A 199 24.37 -16.78 -19.13
C ILE A 199 24.72 -17.69 -20.30
N ILE A 200 23.93 -17.69 -21.37
CA ILE A 200 24.19 -18.47 -22.59
C ILE A 200 25.47 -18.01 -23.29
N GLN A 201 25.66 -16.70 -23.51
CA GLN A 201 26.89 -16.16 -24.09
C GLN A 201 28.09 -16.37 -23.18
N SER A 202 27.90 -16.30 -21.86
CA SER A 202 28.95 -16.63 -20.88
C SER A 202 29.32 -18.12 -20.90
N LEU A 203 28.35 -19.00 -21.18
CA LEU A 203 28.57 -20.43 -21.40
C LEU A 203 29.28 -20.67 -22.74
N GLU A 204 28.85 -20.01 -23.82
CA GLU A 204 29.50 -20.09 -25.13
C GLU A 204 30.96 -19.65 -25.04
N MET A 205 31.27 -18.52 -24.40
CA MET A 205 32.65 -18.08 -24.15
C MET A 205 33.43 -19.04 -23.25
N TYR A 206 32.76 -19.73 -22.32
CA TYR A 206 33.40 -20.71 -21.45
C TYR A 206 33.87 -21.95 -22.25
N PHE A 207 33.08 -22.37 -23.24
CA PHE A 207 33.33 -23.55 -24.08
C PHE A 207 34.13 -23.24 -25.36
N ASP A 208 34.04 -22.03 -25.93
CA ASP A 208 34.81 -21.57 -27.09
C ASP A 208 35.53 -20.23 -26.79
N PRO A 209 36.83 -20.28 -26.44
CA PRO A 209 37.61 -19.10 -26.06
C PRO A 209 37.92 -18.15 -27.23
N LYS A 210 37.62 -18.49 -28.50
CA LYS A 210 37.88 -17.60 -29.65
C LYS A 210 36.89 -16.43 -29.78
N ALA A 211 35.84 -16.38 -28.96
CA ALA A 211 34.80 -15.35 -28.97
C ALA A 211 35.14 -14.09 -28.12
N GLU A 212 36.43 -13.86 -27.83
CA GLU A 212 36.91 -13.02 -26.72
C GLU A 212 36.73 -11.49 -26.89
N GLU A 213 36.54 -10.96 -28.10
CA GLU A 213 37.03 -9.60 -28.37
C GLU A 213 36.08 -8.41 -28.10
N LYS A 214 34.95 -8.51 -27.38
CA LYS A 214 34.06 -7.32 -27.32
C LYS A 214 33.25 -6.91 -26.09
N LEU A 215 33.34 -7.57 -24.92
CA LEU A 215 32.29 -7.33 -23.90
C LEU A 215 32.72 -7.14 -22.44
N VAL A 216 34.02 -7.09 -22.12
CA VAL A 216 34.44 -7.27 -20.72
C VAL A 216 34.16 -6.08 -19.78
N THR A 217 33.89 -4.86 -20.26
CA THR A 217 33.95 -3.67 -19.38
C THR A 217 32.61 -3.06 -18.93
N ASP A 218 31.45 -3.38 -19.50
CA ASP A 218 30.20 -2.64 -19.20
C ASP A 218 29.00 -3.52 -18.75
N VAL A 219 29.22 -4.83 -18.60
CA VAL A 219 28.17 -5.86 -18.49
C VAL A 219 27.65 -6.07 -17.06
N SER A 220 28.44 -5.72 -16.04
CA SER A 220 28.14 -6.01 -14.63
C SER A 220 26.88 -5.28 -14.13
N ASP A 221 26.79 -3.98 -14.39
CA ASP A 221 25.83 -3.12 -13.69
C ASP A 221 24.39 -3.27 -14.19
N ALA A 222 24.20 -3.40 -15.51
CA ALA A 222 22.86 -3.53 -16.09
C ALA A 222 22.20 -4.87 -15.72
N THR A 223 22.96 -5.95 -15.80
CA THR A 223 22.49 -7.31 -15.46
C THR A 223 22.25 -7.45 -13.96
N TYR A 224 23.15 -6.92 -13.13
CA TYR A 224 22.95 -6.86 -11.68
C TYR A 224 21.69 -6.05 -11.31
N LYS A 225 21.44 -4.91 -11.97
CA LYS A 225 20.22 -4.11 -11.78
C LYS A 225 18.95 -4.91 -12.11
N LYS A 226 18.96 -5.75 -13.16
CA LYS A 226 17.81 -6.63 -13.49
C LYS A 226 17.52 -7.60 -12.35
N TYR A 227 18.53 -8.34 -11.86
CA TYR A 227 18.38 -9.25 -10.73
C TYR A 227 17.97 -8.55 -9.44
N ASN A 228 18.57 -7.40 -9.12
CA ASN A 228 18.22 -6.62 -7.94
C ASN A 228 16.75 -6.16 -7.96
N SER A 229 16.22 -5.82 -9.14
CA SER A 229 14.81 -5.46 -9.28
C SER A 229 13.85 -6.63 -8.97
N LEU A 230 14.29 -7.88 -9.18
CA LEU A 230 13.53 -9.09 -8.82
C LEU A 230 13.64 -9.39 -7.31
N PHE A 231 14.79 -9.13 -6.69
CA PHE A 231 14.96 -9.35 -5.25
C PHE A 231 14.16 -8.35 -4.42
N THR A 232 14.10 -7.10 -4.88
CA THR A 232 13.39 -6.02 -4.21
C THR A 232 11.87 -6.02 -4.47
N SER A 233 11.36 -6.86 -5.38
CA SER A 233 9.92 -6.92 -5.72
C SER A 233 9.04 -7.52 -4.62
N LYS A 234 9.61 -8.24 -3.64
CA LYS A 234 8.86 -9.00 -2.64
C LYS A 234 7.83 -8.18 -1.87
N SER A 235 8.25 -7.03 -1.34
CA SER A 235 7.36 -6.17 -0.57
C SER A 235 6.20 -5.63 -1.41
N HIS A 236 6.46 -5.35 -2.68
CA HIS A 236 5.45 -4.87 -3.63
C HIS A 236 4.45 -5.98 -3.99
N GLU A 237 4.93 -7.19 -4.28
CA GLU A 237 4.09 -8.39 -4.51
C GLU A 237 3.20 -8.70 -3.31
N ASP A 238 3.79 -8.74 -2.10
CA ASP A 238 3.07 -9.03 -0.85
C ASP A 238 2.00 -7.95 -0.59
N SER A 239 2.28 -6.67 -0.91
CA SER A 239 1.32 -5.58 -0.76
C SER A 239 0.17 -5.67 -1.77
N LEU A 240 0.47 -5.91 -3.05
CA LEU A 240 -0.54 -6.06 -4.09
C LEU A 240 -1.46 -7.27 -3.82
N ALA A 241 -0.89 -8.40 -3.40
CA ALA A 241 -1.67 -9.58 -3.03
C ALA A 241 -2.59 -9.30 -1.85
N ASN A 242 -2.14 -8.53 -0.85
CA ASN A 242 -3.00 -8.11 0.25
C ASN A 242 -4.12 -7.18 -0.24
N PHE A 243 -3.81 -6.16 -1.03
CA PHE A 243 -4.80 -5.24 -1.58
C PHE A 243 -5.85 -5.93 -2.44
N ALA A 244 -5.45 -6.93 -3.24
CA ALA A 244 -6.35 -7.71 -4.07
C ALA A 244 -7.38 -8.54 -3.26
N THR A 245 -7.13 -8.80 -1.97
CA THR A 245 -8.14 -9.45 -1.09
C THR A 245 -9.27 -8.52 -0.65
N TRP A 246 -9.11 -7.21 -0.81
CA TRP A 246 -10.11 -6.20 -0.45
C TRP A 246 -10.98 -5.78 -1.62
N GLU A 247 -10.72 -6.31 -2.81
CA GLU A 247 -11.43 -5.94 -4.02
C GLU A 247 -12.78 -6.65 -4.10
N PRO A 248 -13.84 -5.99 -4.61
CA PRO A 248 -15.07 -6.67 -4.98
C PRO A 248 -14.80 -7.73 -6.07
N PRO A 249 -15.65 -8.76 -6.20
CA PRO A 249 -15.52 -9.74 -7.28
C PRO A 249 -15.49 -9.08 -8.66
N HIS A 250 -14.46 -9.39 -9.44
CA HIS A 250 -14.17 -8.84 -10.77
C HIS A 250 -13.30 -9.81 -11.60
N GLY A 251 -13.29 -9.62 -12.92
CA GLY A 251 -12.46 -10.40 -13.85
C GLY A 251 -12.78 -11.90 -13.88
N ASP A 252 -11.87 -12.69 -14.43
CA ASP A 252 -12.09 -14.11 -14.72
C ASP A 252 -12.08 -15.01 -13.47
N PHE A 253 -11.47 -14.54 -12.38
CA PHE A 253 -11.37 -15.30 -11.13
C PHE A 253 -12.58 -15.12 -10.22
N ASN A 254 -13.48 -14.18 -10.53
CA ASN A 254 -14.71 -13.88 -9.79
C ASN A 254 -14.51 -13.85 -8.25
N ILE A 255 -14.90 -14.90 -7.52
CA ILE A 255 -14.75 -14.97 -6.05
C ILE A 255 -13.55 -15.84 -5.62
N LYS A 256 -13.02 -16.69 -6.52
CA LYS A 256 -11.97 -17.68 -6.22
C LYS A 256 -10.60 -17.17 -6.64
N TYR A 257 -10.12 -16.14 -5.95
CA TYR A 257 -8.83 -15.55 -6.28
C TYR A 257 -7.63 -16.36 -5.77
N PRO A 258 -6.65 -16.67 -6.63
CA PRO A 258 -5.47 -17.47 -6.25
C PRO A 258 -4.29 -16.59 -5.78
N TRP A 259 -4.52 -15.46 -5.11
CA TRP A 259 -3.45 -14.51 -4.73
C TRP A 259 -2.28 -15.15 -3.95
N GLY A 260 -2.57 -16.14 -3.10
CA GLY A 260 -1.53 -16.91 -2.41
C GLY A 260 -0.62 -17.73 -3.34
N HIS A 261 -1.11 -18.15 -4.51
CA HIS A 261 -0.29 -18.84 -5.52
C HIS A 261 0.67 -17.87 -6.21
N TYR A 262 0.26 -16.62 -6.47
CA TYR A 262 1.16 -15.60 -7.01
C TYR A 262 2.38 -15.37 -6.11
N ILE A 263 2.18 -15.33 -4.78
CA ILE A 263 3.28 -15.20 -3.82
C ILE A 263 4.23 -16.41 -3.85
N LYS A 264 3.67 -17.64 -3.99
CA LYS A 264 4.48 -18.86 -4.15
C LYS A 264 5.30 -18.82 -5.44
N VAL A 265 4.67 -18.43 -6.56
CA VAL A 265 5.33 -18.29 -7.86
C VAL A 265 6.43 -17.23 -7.81
N GLY A 266 6.16 -16.04 -7.24
CA GLY A 266 7.16 -15.00 -7.05
C GLY A 266 8.34 -15.46 -6.18
N THR A 267 8.09 -16.31 -5.19
CA THR A 267 9.16 -16.90 -4.36
C THR A 267 10.01 -17.89 -5.14
N ALA A 268 9.39 -18.78 -5.93
CA ALA A 268 10.13 -19.71 -6.80
C ALA A 268 10.93 -18.96 -7.88
N LEU A 269 10.36 -17.89 -8.44
CA LEU A 269 11.01 -17.05 -9.44
C LEU A 269 12.25 -16.35 -8.87
N ARG A 270 12.15 -15.79 -7.66
CA ARG A 270 13.30 -15.23 -6.94
C ARG A 270 14.37 -16.28 -6.66
N HIS A 271 13.98 -17.48 -6.26
CA HIS A 271 14.93 -18.58 -6.06
C HIS A 271 15.69 -18.90 -7.35
N CYS A 272 14.97 -19.00 -8.47
CA CYS A 272 15.59 -19.19 -9.78
C CYS A 272 16.53 -18.02 -10.14
N SER A 273 16.13 -16.77 -9.87
CA SER A 273 16.98 -15.61 -10.15
C SER A 273 18.25 -15.56 -9.29
N TYR A 274 18.20 -16.02 -8.03
CA TYR A 274 19.41 -16.20 -7.21
C TYR A 274 20.36 -17.23 -7.82
N THR A 275 19.84 -18.38 -8.27
CA THR A 275 20.66 -19.42 -8.91
C THR A 275 21.27 -18.95 -10.23
N ALA A 276 20.50 -18.23 -11.05
CA ALA A 276 20.96 -17.65 -12.30
C ALA A 276 22.08 -16.62 -12.07
N MET A 277 21.91 -15.75 -11.08
CA MET A 277 22.92 -14.76 -10.69
C MET A 277 24.22 -15.42 -10.19
N ALA A 278 24.10 -16.46 -9.35
CA ALA A 278 25.27 -17.20 -8.87
C ALA A 278 26.03 -17.88 -10.02
N LEU A 279 25.31 -18.51 -10.95
CA LEU A 279 25.90 -19.12 -12.14
C LEU A 279 26.60 -18.07 -13.02
N HIS A 280 25.97 -16.92 -13.25
CA HIS A 280 26.57 -15.81 -13.97
C HIS A 280 27.90 -15.37 -13.30
N GLY A 281 27.92 -15.24 -11.98
CA GLY A 281 29.14 -14.91 -11.21
C GLY A 281 30.25 -15.96 -11.35
N CYS A 282 29.91 -17.25 -11.35
CA CYS A 282 30.88 -18.34 -11.56
C CYS A 282 31.49 -18.33 -12.96
N LEU A 283 30.67 -18.09 -14.00
CA LEU A 283 31.14 -18.07 -15.38
C LEU A 283 32.06 -16.87 -15.64
N THR A 284 31.67 -15.69 -15.15
CA THR A 284 32.43 -14.44 -15.34
C THR A 284 33.71 -14.36 -14.51
N SER A 285 33.75 -14.97 -13.33
CA SER A 285 34.99 -15.05 -12.53
C SER A 285 36.03 -15.97 -13.20
N LYS A 286 35.60 -17.14 -13.71
CA LYS A 286 36.50 -18.08 -14.39
C LYS A 286 37.03 -17.56 -15.73
N SER A 287 36.21 -16.85 -16.51
CA SER A 287 36.69 -16.22 -17.74
C SER A 287 37.77 -15.18 -17.44
N LYS A 288 37.59 -14.33 -16.42
CA LYS A 288 38.61 -13.36 -15.98
C LYS A 288 39.92 -14.00 -15.53
N VAL A 289 39.88 -15.12 -14.80
CA VAL A 289 41.09 -15.85 -14.38
C VAL A 289 41.84 -16.43 -15.59
N ARG A 290 41.13 -16.93 -16.60
CA ARG A 290 41.74 -17.51 -17.80
C ARG A 290 42.45 -16.44 -18.65
N VAL A 291 41.88 -15.24 -18.75
CA VAL A 291 42.49 -14.09 -19.46
C VAL A 291 43.76 -13.57 -18.76
N ALA A 292 43.85 -13.66 -17.43
CA ALA A 292 45.03 -13.18 -16.69
C ALA A 292 46.28 -14.09 -16.81
N HIS A 293 46.14 -15.28 -17.39
CA HIS A 293 47.22 -16.27 -17.55
C HIS A 293 47.77 -16.36 -18.99
N PHE A 294 47.30 -15.51 -19.91
CA PHE A 294 47.86 -15.31 -21.25
C PHE A 294 48.48 -13.91 -21.36
#